data_AF-A0A7W5H8U4-F1
#
_entry.id   AF-A0A7W5H8U4-F1
#
_cell.length_a   1.000
_cell.length_b   1.000
_cell.length_c   1.000
_cell.angle_alpha   90.00
_cell.angle_beta   90.00
_cell.angle_gamma   90.00
#
_symmetry.space_group_name_H-M   'P 1'
#
loop_
_entity.id
_entity.type
_entity.pdbx_description
1 polymer ?
#
loop_
_entity_poly.entity_id
_entity_poly.type
_entity_poly.pdbx_seq_one_letter_code
_entity_poly.pdbx_strand_id
1 'polypeptide(L)'
;MITISVAASSVSPTKLNSDIDKPGLHVWSTAAIGSLFCIAPTLLAAQYAGHLIVRYAFAVAQVIWAGVIIYLCEGVPVSHLCIIVSLFLLTLYRDYRVLITAASVAALDYVIRSKFCPHSLYGDRVVIQYQWLEHINWLAIVTGFLCVISYRWGRRTNHGSTSEHASLSNDSGGSLDRDEAYLYGSESGAPSLARQSDGVFDAADPRYANRLIASEDAEHAIHELLNRISISVTLLHDRSGSSRVSSLASLSQNVTNRKDDLADYLTKDSRGKHFPSMLNDLARKLTNEHRDHQRELEAIQQTIEQLKTLVEQSVVRREEAVTC
;
A
#
# COMPACT_ATOMS: atom_id res chain seq x y z
N MET A 1 -2.54 -26.15 13.68
CA MET A 1 -1.81 -25.13 14.49
C MET A 1 -0.90 -25.81 15.50
N ILE A 2 -1.40 -26.46 16.56
CA ILE A 2 -0.56 -27.20 17.53
C ILE A 2 0.26 -28.32 16.86
N THR A 3 -0.32 -29.07 15.92
CA THR A 3 0.37 -30.11 15.16
C THR A 3 1.46 -29.57 14.22
N ILE A 4 1.34 -28.32 13.76
CA ILE A 4 2.32 -27.67 12.88
C ILE A 4 3.52 -27.21 13.73
N SER A 5 3.26 -26.62 14.90
CA SER A 5 4.32 -26.24 15.85
C SER A 5 5.05 -27.45 16.45
N VAL A 6 4.36 -28.55 16.73
CA VAL A 6 4.98 -29.78 17.28
C VAL A 6 5.81 -30.52 16.24
N ALA A 7 5.37 -30.59 14.99
CA ALA A 7 6.18 -31.17 13.90
C ALA A 7 7.41 -30.31 13.59
N ALA A 8 7.29 -29.00 13.76
CA ALA A 8 8.34 -28.04 13.49
C ALA A 8 9.38 -27.93 14.64
N SER A 9 8.98 -28.12 15.90
CA SER A 9 9.92 -28.14 17.03
C SER A 9 10.82 -29.38 17.05
N SER A 10 10.44 -30.45 16.35
CA SER A 10 11.32 -31.61 16.09
C SER A 10 12.39 -31.35 15.03
N VAL A 11 12.36 -30.22 14.32
CA VAL A 11 13.35 -29.85 13.30
C VAL A 11 13.97 -28.51 13.70
N SER A 12 15.04 -28.60 14.48
CA SER A 12 15.82 -27.47 15.01
C SER A 12 16.04 -26.36 13.96
N PRO A 13 15.73 -25.08 14.25
CA PRO A 13 15.98 -23.97 13.35
C PRO A 13 17.44 -23.56 13.47
N THR A 14 18.34 -24.34 12.89
CA THR A 14 19.73 -23.94 12.76
C THR A 14 20.00 -23.44 11.36
N LYS A 15 20.28 -22.14 11.31
CA LYS A 15 20.99 -21.37 10.28
C LYS A 15 20.16 -20.92 9.07
N LEU A 16 19.58 -19.73 9.22
CA LEU A 16 19.36 -18.77 8.13
C LEU A 16 20.68 -18.22 7.53
N ASN A 17 21.84 -18.90 7.69
CA ASN A 17 23.12 -18.34 7.24
C ASN A 17 24.24 -19.35 6.90
N SER A 18 23.94 -20.53 6.36
CA SER A 18 25.01 -21.37 5.76
C SER A 18 24.55 -22.29 4.63
N ASP A 19 23.77 -21.75 3.69
CA ASP A 19 23.77 -22.13 2.27
C ASP A 19 22.64 -21.36 1.58
N ILE A 20 23.01 -20.36 0.77
CA ILE A 20 22.06 -19.51 0.03
C ILE A 20 21.28 -20.32 -1.03
N ASP A 21 21.70 -21.55 -1.31
CA ASP A 21 21.22 -22.30 -2.47
C ASP A 21 20.08 -23.30 -2.20
N LYS A 22 19.64 -23.54 -0.95
CA LYS A 22 18.54 -24.48 -0.67
C LYS A 22 17.64 -24.02 0.48
N PRO A 23 16.33 -23.79 0.25
CA PRO A 23 15.38 -23.63 1.35
C PRO A 23 15.38 -24.90 2.20
N GLY A 24 15.55 -24.77 3.52
CA GLY A 24 15.51 -25.91 4.43
C GLY A 24 14.21 -26.71 4.26
N LEU A 25 14.29 -28.05 4.40
CA LEU A 25 13.16 -28.99 4.29
C LEU A 25 11.91 -28.52 5.07
N HIS A 26 12.15 -27.84 6.18
CA HIS A 26 11.16 -27.23 7.03
C HIS A 26 10.27 -26.20 6.29
N VAL A 27 10.85 -25.30 5.48
CA VAL A 27 10.13 -24.28 4.71
C VAL A 27 9.14 -24.93 3.73
N TRP A 28 9.61 -25.94 3.00
CA TRP A 28 8.77 -26.70 2.07
C TRP A 28 7.66 -27.47 2.78
N SER A 29 7.94 -28.07 3.93
CA SER A 29 6.92 -28.79 4.72
C SER A 29 5.83 -27.85 5.23
N THR A 30 6.19 -26.66 5.72
CA THR A 30 5.22 -25.65 6.17
C THR A 30 4.41 -25.06 5.02
N ALA A 31 5.03 -24.82 3.86
CA ALA A 31 4.35 -24.35 2.67
C ALA A 31 3.34 -25.38 2.16
N ALA A 32 3.73 -26.66 2.08
CA ALA A 32 2.85 -27.75 1.65
C ALA A 32 1.65 -27.92 2.59
N ILE A 33 1.87 -27.88 3.91
CA ILE A 33 0.79 -27.99 4.89
C ILE A 33 -0.18 -26.82 4.75
N GLY A 34 0.29 -25.58 4.67
CA GLY A 34 -0.63 -24.45 4.54
C GLY A 34 -1.33 -24.40 3.16
N SER A 35 -0.69 -24.87 2.07
CA SER A 35 -1.37 -25.06 0.77
C SER A 35 -2.48 -26.10 0.84
N LEU A 36 -2.31 -27.19 1.60
CA LEU A 36 -3.35 -28.19 1.84
C LEU A 36 -4.57 -27.58 2.55
N PHE A 37 -4.34 -26.65 3.49
CA PHE A 37 -5.42 -25.92 4.16
C PHE A 37 -6.21 -24.98 3.24
N CYS A 38 -5.63 -24.53 2.12
CA CYS A 38 -6.33 -23.73 1.11
C CYS A 38 -7.26 -24.55 0.22
N ILE A 39 -7.12 -25.89 0.19
CA ILE A 39 -7.96 -26.75 -0.65
C ILE A 39 -9.40 -26.80 -0.12
N ALA A 40 -9.58 -26.88 1.20
CA ALA A 40 -10.89 -26.93 1.84
C ALA A 40 -11.79 -25.70 1.52
N PRO A 41 -11.37 -24.44 1.74
CA PRO A 41 -12.18 -23.27 1.39
C PRO A 41 -12.40 -23.15 -0.13
N THR A 42 -11.43 -23.55 -0.96
CA THR A 42 -11.58 -23.55 -2.43
C THR A 42 -12.63 -24.56 -2.90
N LEU A 43 -12.65 -25.78 -2.34
CA LEU A 43 -13.68 -26.77 -2.64
C LEU A 43 -15.06 -26.32 -2.15
N LEU A 44 -15.15 -25.72 -0.95
CA LEU A 44 -16.39 -25.14 -0.46
C LEU A 44 -16.88 -23.99 -1.36
N ALA A 45 -15.97 -23.16 -1.88
CA ALA A 45 -16.31 -22.09 -2.81
C ALA A 45 -16.86 -22.61 -4.14
N ALA A 46 -16.29 -23.70 -4.65
CA ALA A 46 -16.74 -24.33 -5.89
C ALA A 46 -18.14 -24.95 -5.75
N GLN A 47 -18.50 -25.47 -4.57
CA GLN A 47 -19.78 -26.15 -4.33
C GLN A 47 -20.89 -25.22 -3.81
N TYR A 48 -20.54 -24.19 -3.03
CA TYR A 48 -21.51 -23.36 -2.28
C TYR A 48 -21.30 -21.86 -2.51
N ALA A 49 -20.94 -21.48 -3.75
CA ALA A 49 -20.72 -20.09 -4.13
C ALA A 49 -21.89 -19.18 -3.69
N GLY A 50 -21.56 -18.11 -2.95
CA GLY A 50 -22.55 -17.15 -2.44
C GLY A 50 -23.01 -17.37 -1.00
N HIS A 51 -22.75 -18.53 -0.38
CA HIS A 51 -23.10 -18.76 1.02
C HIS A 51 -22.15 -18.08 2.01
N LEU A 52 -22.70 -17.68 3.16
CA LEU A 52 -21.95 -17.09 4.27
C LEU A 52 -20.82 -18.01 4.78
N ILE A 53 -21.04 -19.33 4.73
CA ILE A 53 -20.08 -20.33 5.24
C ILE A 53 -18.73 -20.29 4.51
N VAL A 54 -18.76 -19.98 3.21
CA VAL A 54 -17.55 -19.84 2.38
C VAL A 54 -16.72 -18.65 2.85
N ARG A 55 -17.38 -17.54 3.23
CA ARG A 55 -16.70 -16.32 3.72
C ARG A 55 -15.96 -16.58 5.03
N TYR A 56 -16.60 -17.28 5.96
CA TYR A 56 -15.97 -17.70 7.21
C TYR A 56 -14.80 -18.67 6.96
N ALA A 57 -14.96 -19.62 6.03
CA ALA A 57 -13.90 -20.57 5.70
C ALA A 57 -12.64 -19.87 5.14
N PHE A 58 -12.81 -18.90 4.23
CA PHE A 58 -11.67 -18.11 3.73
C PHE A 58 -11.04 -17.24 4.80
N ALA A 59 -11.84 -16.60 5.66
CA ALA A 59 -11.32 -15.77 6.74
C ALA A 59 -10.45 -16.58 7.72
N VAL A 60 -10.89 -17.78 8.09
CA VAL A 60 -10.12 -18.71 8.93
C VAL A 60 -8.84 -19.14 8.21
N ALA A 61 -8.93 -19.57 6.95
CA ALA A 61 -7.77 -20.01 6.17
C ALA A 61 -6.72 -18.91 5.98
N GLN A 62 -7.16 -17.69 5.72
CA GLN A 62 -6.30 -16.53 5.51
C GLN A 62 -5.51 -16.16 6.78
N VAL A 63 -6.16 -16.16 7.94
CA VAL A 63 -5.49 -15.90 9.23
C VAL A 63 -4.53 -17.03 9.61
N ILE A 64 -4.91 -18.29 9.34
CA ILE A 64 -4.03 -19.45 9.53
C ILE A 64 -2.75 -19.29 8.69
N TRP A 65 -2.90 -18.87 7.43
CA TRP A 65 -1.76 -18.65 6.53
C TRP A 65 -0.87 -17.49 6.99
N ALA A 66 -1.46 -16.37 7.44
CA ALA A 66 -0.70 -15.28 8.05
C ALA A 66 0.10 -15.75 9.28
N GLY A 67 -0.49 -16.64 10.10
CA GLY A 67 0.19 -17.28 11.21
C GLY A 67 1.40 -18.12 10.79
N VAL A 68 1.33 -18.83 9.67
CA VAL A 68 2.45 -19.61 9.11
C VAL A 68 3.57 -18.70 8.60
N ILE A 69 3.23 -17.57 7.97
CA ILE A 69 4.23 -16.59 7.53
C ILE A 69 4.98 -15.99 8.72
N ILE A 70 4.26 -15.60 9.77
CA ILE A 70 4.86 -15.10 11.01
C ILE A 70 5.84 -16.11 11.61
N TYR A 71 5.45 -17.39 11.58
CA TYR A 71 6.28 -18.49 12.05
C TYR A 71 7.58 -18.61 11.21
N LEU A 72 7.47 -18.57 9.89
CA LEU A 72 8.62 -18.63 8.98
C LEU A 72 9.57 -17.43 9.13
N CYS A 73 9.05 -16.28 9.52
CA CYS A 73 9.82 -15.07 9.80
C CYS A 73 10.34 -15.00 11.25
N GLU A 74 10.31 -16.11 12.00
CA GLU A 74 10.79 -16.19 13.40
C GLU A 74 10.17 -15.11 14.32
N GLY A 75 8.94 -14.67 14.04
CA GLY A 75 8.24 -13.70 14.89
C GLY A 75 8.81 -12.27 14.82
N VAL A 76 9.52 -11.90 13.74
CA VAL A 76 9.94 -10.51 13.51
C VAL A 76 8.70 -9.58 13.54
N PRO A 77 8.75 -8.40 14.21
CA PRO A 77 7.57 -7.53 14.36
C PRO A 77 6.88 -7.14 13.05
N VAL A 78 7.65 -6.99 11.96
CA VAL A 78 7.13 -6.67 10.62
C VAL A 78 6.21 -7.78 10.09
N SER A 79 6.47 -9.05 10.41
CA SER A 79 5.67 -10.18 9.94
C SER A 79 4.26 -10.21 10.55
N HIS A 80 4.08 -9.68 11.76
CA HIS A 80 2.76 -9.59 12.42
C HIS A 80 1.79 -8.67 11.68
N LEU A 81 2.31 -7.74 10.85
CA LEU A 81 1.50 -6.88 9.98
C LEU A 81 0.67 -7.69 8.97
N CYS A 82 1.08 -8.92 8.63
CA CYS A 82 0.30 -9.80 7.74
C CYS A 82 -1.11 -10.10 8.28
N ILE A 83 -1.30 -10.16 9.60
CA ILE A 83 -2.64 -10.36 10.20
C ILE A 83 -3.50 -9.10 10.03
N ILE A 84 -2.91 -7.91 10.19
CA ILE A 84 -3.60 -6.63 10.02
C ILE A 84 -4.01 -6.44 8.55
N VAL A 85 -3.08 -6.66 7.61
CA VAL A 85 -3.37 -6.62 6.16
C VAL A 85 -4.47 -7.62 5.80
N SER A 86 -4.44 -8.81 6.43
CA SER A 86 -5.46 -9.81 6.20
C SER A 86 -6.86 -9.38 6.65
N LEU A 87 -6.97 -8.80 7.85
CA LEU A 87 -8.23 -8.23 8.35
C LEU A 87 -8.72 -7.08 7.47
N PHE A 88 -7.81 -6.24 6.95
CA PHE A 88 -8.15 -5.17 6.03
C PHE A 88 -8.76 -5.72 4.73
N LEU A 89 -8.16 -6.75 4.12
CA LEU A 89 -8.73 -7.40 2.94
C LEU A 89 -10.10 -8.02 3.21
N LEU A 90 -10.34 -8.56 4.41
CA LEU A 90 -11.64 -9.12 4.78
C LEU A 90 -12.76 -8.07 4.87
N THR A 91 -12.45 -6.78 4.99
CA THR A 91 -13.47 -5.71 4.93
C THR A 91 -14.19 -5.67 3.59
N LEU A 92 -13.57 -6.18 2.51
CA LEU A 92 -14.18 -6.27 1.20
C LEU A 92 -15.40 -7.19 1.17
N TYR A 93 -15.50 -8.16 2.09
CA TYR A 93 -16.70 -8.99 2.26
C TYR A 93 -17.90 -8.21 2.80
N ARG A 94 -17.70 -6.97 3.27
CA ARG A 94 -18.72 -6.07 3.83
C ARG A 94 -19.54 -6.69 4.97
N ASP A 95 -18.99 -7.69 5.64
CA ASP A 95 -19.63 -8.41 6.74
C ASP A 95 -18.72 -8.39 7.97
N TYR A 96 -19.13 -7.63 8.99
CA TYR A 96 -18.38 -7.46 10.23
C TYR A 96 -18.24 -8.78 11.01
N ARG A 97 -19.14 -9.74 10.82
CA ARG A 97 -19.09 -11.03 11.53
C ARG A 97 -17.89 -11.85 11.08
N VAL A 98 -17.54 -11.78 9.80
CA VAL A 98 -16.37 -12.44 9.23
C VAL A 98 -15.08 -11.89 9.86
N LEU A 99 -15.02 -10.58 10.08
CA LEU A 99 -13.89 -9.94 10.76
C LEU A 99 -13.76 -10.41 12.22
N ILE A 100 -14.88 -10.50 12.96
CA ILE A 100 -14.86 -10.99 14.35
C ILE A 100 -14.33 -12.43 14.41
N THR A 101 -14.73 -13.29 13.47
CA THR A 101 -14.23 -14.67 13.44
C THR A 101 -12.73 -14.74 13.14
N ALA A 102 -12.25 -13.97 12.16
CA ALA A 102 -10.82 -13.88 11.83
C ALA A 102 -9.99 -13.39 13.03
N ALA A 103 -10.44 -12.32 13.68
CA ALA A 103 -9.79 -11.76 14.85
C ALA A 103 -9.79 -12.72 16.04
N SER A 104 -10.88 -13.46 16.25
CA SER A 104 -10.96 -14.48 17.31
C SER A 104 -9.96 -15.61 17.09
N VAL A 105 -9.81 -16.07 15.83
CA VAL A 105 -8.81 -17.08 15.46
C VAL A 105 -7.39 -16.56 15.66
N ALA A 106 -7.10 -15.31 15.25
CA ALA A 106 -5.80 -14.69 15.45
C ALA A 106 -5.47 -14.51 16.94
N ALA A 107 -6.43 -14.06 17.75
CA ALA A 107 -6.25 -13.91 19.20
C ALA A 107 -5.98 -15.26 19.87
N LEU A 108 -6.73 -16.31 19.49
CA LEU A 108 -6.51 -17.66 19.99
C LEU A 108 -5.11 -18.17 19.62
N ASP A 109 -4.68 -17.93 18.38
CA ASP A 109 -3.34 -18.27 17.92
C ASP A 109 -2.25 -17.55 18.73
N TYR A 110 -2.39 -16.25 18.99
CA TYR A 110 -1.46 -15.51 19.86
C TYR A 110 -1.36 -16.12 21.26
N VAL A 111 -2.48 -16.49 21.89
CA VAL A 111 -2.49 -17.10 23.23
C VAL A 111 -1.83 -18.47 23.21
N ILE A 112 -2.15 -19.30 22.22
CA ILE A 112 -1.58 -20.66 22.10
C ILE A 112 -0.07 -20.55 21.86
N ARG A 113 0.37 -19.74 20.90
CA ARG A 113 1.79 -19.63 20.55
C ARG A 113 2.61 -18.97 21.67
N SER A 114 2.03 -18.00 22.38
CA SER A 114 2.66 -17.39 23.56
C SER A 114 2.93 -18.43 24.67
N LYS A 115 2.00 -19.37 24.90
CA LYS A 115 2.16 -20.40 25.94
C LYS A 115 3.06 -21.57 25.52
N PHE A 116 2.90 -22.08 24.30
CA PHE A 116 3.52 -23.33 23.88
C PHE A 116 4.80 -23.14 23.05
N CYS A 117 4.94 -22.05 22.31
CA CYS A 117 6.07 -21.81 21.39
C CYS A 117 6.48 -20.32 21.36
N PRO A 118 6.90 -19.73 22.50
CA PRO A 118 7.15 -18.30 22.61
C PRO A 118 8.24 -17.81 21.65
N HIS A 119 9.27 -18.64 21.41
CA HIS A 119 10.39 -18.31 20.53
C HIS A 119 9.96 -18.09 19.07
N SER A 120 8.89 -18.76 18.62
CA SER A 120 8.32 -18.56 17.28
C SER A 120 7.57 -17.23 17.15
N LEU A 121 7.05 -16.69 18.25
CA LEU A 121 6.18 -15.52 18.23
C LEU A 121 6.96 -14.22 18.48
N TYR A 122 8.03 -14.31 19.27
CA TYR A 122 8.82 -13.16 19.72
C TYR A 122 10.28 -13.16 19.21
N GLY A 123 10.72 -14.24 18.57
CA GLY A 123 12.12 -14.43 18.16
C GLY A 123 13.07 -14.49 19.37
N ASP A 124 14.32 -14.10 19.14
CA ASP A 124 15.40 -14.12 20.14
C ASP A 124 15.37 -12.90 21.10
N ARG A 125 14.22 -12.24 21.24
CA ARG A 125 14.04 -11.10 22.14
C ARG A 125 13.73 -11.58 23.55
N VAL A 126 14.12 -10.78 24.55
CA VAL A 126 13.76 -10.99 25.96
C VAL A 126 12.25 -11.17 26.07
N VAL A 127 11.82 -12.37 26.49
CA VAL A 127 10.41 -12.75 26.59
C VAL A 127 9.73 -11.91 27.66
N ILE A 128 9.05 -10.84 27.26
CA ILE A 128 8.17 -10.08 28.15
C ILE A 128 6.86 -10.87 28.25
N GLN A 129 6.63 -11.48 29.41
CA GLN A 129 5.53 -12.43 29.68
C GLN A 129 4.11 -11.92 29.31
N TYR A 130 3.93 -10.60 29.21
CA TYR A 130 2.65 -9.95 28.91
C TYR A 130 2.54 -9.35 27.50
N GLN A 131 3.53 -9.55 26.62
CA GLN A 131 3.53 -8.92 25.29
C GLN A 131 2.42 -9.45 24.36
N TRP A 132 1.90 -10.66 24.59
CA TRP A 132 0.70 -11.14 23.86
C TRP A 132 -0.54 -10.27 24.14
N LEU A 133 -0.64 -9.67 25.34
CA LEU A 133 -1.74 -8.74 25.66
C LEU A 133 -1.65 -7.47 24.82
N GLU A 134 -0.44 -6.98 24.56
CA GLU A 134 -0.22 -5.84 23.67
C GLU A 134 -0.67 -6.15 22.24
N HIS A 135 -0.31 -7.33 21.72
CA HIS A 135 -0.72 -7.76 20.37
C HIS A 135 -2.24 -7.95 20.28
N ILE A 136 -2.88 -8.54 21.30
CA ILE A 136 -4.35 -8.67 21.36
C ILE A 136 -5.02 -7.30 21.48
N ASN A 137 -4.45 -6.37 22.24
CA ASN A 137 -4.98 -5.02 22.37
C ASN A 137 -4.98 -4.30 21.01
N TRP A 138 -3.86 -4.30 20.29
CA TRP A 138 -3.79 -3.73 18.94
C TRP A 138 -4.72 -4.42 17.96
N LEU A 139 -4.80 -5.75 18.01
CA LEU A 139 -5.72 -6.54 17.20
C LEU A 139 -7.18 -6.17 17.47
N ALA A 140 -7.57 -5.96 18.73
CA ALA A 140 -8.91 -5.58 19.13
C ALA A 140 -9.28 -4.18 18.64
N ILE A 141 -8.35 -3.20 18.79
CA ILE A 141 -8.53 -1.83 18.31
C ILE A 141 -8.77 -1.82 16.79
N VAL A 142 -7.88 -2.47 16.03
CA VAL A 142 -7.99 -2.54 14.56
C VAL A 142 -9.27 -3.26 14.15
N THR A 143 -9.59 -4.40 14.76
CA THR A 143 -10.80 -5.16 14.44
C THR A 143 -12.06 -4.35 14.72
N GLY A 144 -12.12 -3.63 15.85
CA GLY A 144 -13.23 -2.76 16.20
C GLY A 144 -13.45 -1.67 15.16
N PHE A 145 -12.38 -0.97 14.77
CA PHE A 145 -12.42 0.07 13.75
C PHE A 145 -12.92 -0.47 12.40
N LEU A 146 -12.36 -1.60 11.93
CA LEU A 146 -12.77 -2.22 10.68
C LEU A 146 -14.21 -2.77 10.71
N CYS A 147 -14.67 -3.26 11.87
CA CYS A 147 -16.07 -3.66 12.06
C CYS A 147 -17.02 -2.47 11.93
N VAL A 148 -16.69 -1.32 12.54
CA VAL A 148 -17.50 -0.10 12.42
C VAL A 148 -17.57 0.37 10.97
N ILE A 149 -16.45 0.38 10.24
CA ILE A 149 -16.42 0.73 8.82
C ILE A 149 -17.31 -0.23 8.01
N SER A 150 -17.11 -1.54 8.19
CA SER A 150 -17.86 -2.57 7.47
C SER A 150 -19.36 -2.48 7.74
N TYR A 151 -19.75 -2.24 9.00
CA TYR A 151 -21.13 -2.05 9.40
C TYR A 151 -21.76 -0.80 8.77
N ARG A 152 -21.05 0.35 8.80
CA ARG A 152 -21.54 1.61 8.20
C ARG A 152 -21.66 1.49 6.68
N TRP A 153 -20.70 0.82 6.03
CA TRP A 153 -20.71 0.60 4.59
C TRP A 153 -21.92 -0.24 4.17
N GLY A 154 -22.15 -1.39 4.83
CA GLY A 154 -23.30 -2.25 4.51
C GLY A 154 -24.66 -1.58 4.74
N ARG A 155 -24.75 -0.65 5.70
CA ARG A 155 -25.98 0.10 5.96
C ARG A 155 -26.28 1.15 4.89
N ARG A 156 -25.24 1.84 4.37
CA ARG A 156 -25.37 2.84 3.30
C ARG A 156 -25.86 2.22 1.98
N THR A 157 -25.34 1.05 1.61
CA THR A 157 -25.78 0.35 0.39
C THR A 157 -27.24 -0.07 0.46
N ASN A 158 -27.70 -0.58 1.61
CA ASN A 158 -29.11 -0.98 1.76
C ASN A 158 -30.09 0.19 1.75
N HIS A 159 -29.69 1.38 2.23
CA HIS A 159 -30.53 2.58 2.15
C HIS A 159 -30.64 3.12 0.72
N GLY A 160 -29.56 3.11 -0.05
CA GLY A 160 -29.57 3.53 -1.46
C GLY A 160 -30.54 2.70 -2.32
N SER A 161 -30.46 1.36 -2.21
CA SER A 161 -31.32 0.46 -2.98
C SER A 161 -32.80 0.53 -2.58
N THR A 162 -33.10 0.81 -1.31
CA THR A 162 -34.49 0.97 -0.83
C THR A 162 -35.11 2.26 -1.38
N SER A 163 -34.35 3.35 -1.46
CA SER A 163 -34.81 4.62 -2.04
C SER A 163 -34.98 4.54 -3.57
N GLU A 164 -34.07 3.88 -4.30
CA GLU A 164 -34.19 3.68 -5.75
C GLU A 164 -35.41 2.82 -6.13
N HIS A 165 -35.66 1.71 -5.42
CA HIS A 165 -36.85 0.89 -5.64
C HIS A 165 -38.14 1.62 -5.25
N ALA A 166 -38.13 2.46 -4.20
CA ALA A 166 -39.28 3.28 -3.83
C ALA A 166 -39.59 4.33 -4.91
N SER A 167 -38.59 4.98 -5.52
CA SER A 167 -38.80 5.91 -6.63
C SER A 167 -39.34 5.21 -7.89
N LEU A 168 -38.84 4.02 -8.24
CA LEU A 168 -39.33 3.26 -9.41
C LEU A 168 -40.76 2.73 -9.22
N SER A 169 -41.13 2.36 -7.99
CA SER A 169 -42.51 1.96 -7.67
C SER A 169 -43.50 3.13 -7.66
N ASN A 170 -43.02 4.35 -7.40
CA ASN A 170 -43.84 5.56 -7.38
C ASN A 170 -44.00 6.21 -8.76
N ASP A 171 -43.17 5.83 -9.73
CA ASP A 171 -43.19 6.35 -11.11
C ASP A 171 -44.00 5.45 -12.07
N SER A 172 -44.55 4.33 -11.59
CA SER A 172 -45.35 3.38 -12.40
C SER A 172 -46.83 3.78 -12.54
N GLY A 173 -47.20 5.01 -12.21
CA GLY A 173 -48.56 5.54 -12.25
C GLY A 173 -48.67 6.85 -13.04
N GLY A 174 -48.16 6.88 -14.27
CA GLY A 174 -48.19 8.06 -15.12
C GLY A 174 -48.08 7.68 -16.60
N SER A 175 -48.80 8.40 -17.45
CA SER A 175 -49.22 8.00 -18.78
C SER A 175 -48.13 7.81 -19.83
N LEU A 176 -48.52 7.00 -20.82
CA LEU A 176 -48.02 6.92 -22.20
C LEU A 176 -47.65 8.28 -22.81
N ASP A 177 -46.70 8.18 -23.75
CA ASP A 177 -46.38 9.10 -24.86
C ASP A 177 -45.18 10.06 -24.66
N ARG A 178 -44.00 9.65 -25.16
CA ARG A 178 -43.15 10.50 -26.03
C ARG A 178 -41.93 9.76 -26.55
N ASP A 179 -41.80 9.83 -27.87
CA ASP A 179 -40.60 9.59 -28.67
C ASP A 179 -39.32 10.18 -28.03
N GLU A 180 -38.23 9.41 -28.03
CA GLU A 180 -36.93 9.89 -28.50
C GLU A 180 -35.89 8.78 -28.66
N ALA A 181 -35.01 9.00 -29.64
CA ALA A 181 -34.22 8.04 -30.37
C ALA A 181 -33.04 7.42 -29.58
N TYR A 182 -32.85 6.11 -29.77
CA TYR A 182 -31.59 5.42 -29.48
C TYR A 182 -30.51 5.88 -30.46
N LEU A 183 -29.55 6.68 -29.98
CA LEU A 183 -28.29 6.96 -30.67
C LEU A 183 -27.16 6.18 -29.99
N TYR A 184 -26.76 5.07 -30.62
CA TYR A 184 -25.54 4.35 -30.31
C TYR A 184 -24.35 5.15 -30.87
N GLY A 185 -23.69 5.93 -30.01
CA GLY A 185 -22.47 6.67 -30.30
C GLY A 185 -21.28 6.01 -29.61
N SER A 186 -20.44 5.37 -30.42
CA SER A 186 -19.11 4.88 -30.06
C SER A 186 -18.22 6.01 -29.55
N GLU A 187 -17.70 5.91 -28.32
CA GLU A 187 -16.48 6.62 -27.91
C GLU A 187 -15.50 5.67 -27.21
N SER A 188 -14.66 5.04 -28.04
CA SER A 188 -13.27 4.79 -27.71
C SER A 188 -12.56 6.14 -27.52
N GLY A 189 -12.17 6.46 -26.29
CA GLY A 189 -11.39 7.66 -25.98
C GLY A 189 -10.66 7.51 -24.65
N ALA A 190 -9.36 7.22 -24.73
CA ALA A 190 -8.47 7.25 -23.57
C ALA A 190 -8.52 8.63 -22.90
N PRO A 191 -8.57 8.73 -21.55
CA PRO A 191 -8.56 10.01 -20.87
C PRO A 191 -7.20 10.69 -21.08
N SER A 192 -7.24 11.76 -21.86
CA SER A 192 -6.14 12.68 -22.13
C SER A 192 -5.65 13.34 -20.84
N LEU A 193 -4.52 12.86 -20.31
CA LEU A 193 -3.75 13.43 -19.19
C LEU A 193 -3.04 14.76 -19.53
N ALA A 194 -3.65 15.64 -20.32
CA ALA A 194 -2.97 16.81 -20.88
C ALA A 194 -3.77 18.12 -20.79
N ARG A 195 -4.79 18.21 -19.93
CA ARG A 195 -5.64 19.42 -19.87
C ARG A 195 -5.90 20.03 -18.49
N GLN A 196 -5.13 19.65 -17.48
CA GLN A 196 -5.24 20.25 -16.15
C GLN A 196 -3.96 20.99 -15.76
N SER A 197 -3.45 21.84 -16.66
CA SER A 197 -2.24 22.64 -16.42
C SER A 197 -2.33 24.07 -16.96
N ASP A 198 -3.52 24.68 -16.96
CA ASP A 198 -3.70 26.10 -17.34
C ASP A 198 -4.39 26.94 -16.24
N GLY A 199 -4.34 26.47 -14.99
CA GLY A 199 -4.59 27.33 -13.83
C GLY A 199 -3.27 27.96 -13.39
N VAL A 200 -2.88 29.09 -13.98
CA VAL A 200 -1.81 29.92 -13.42
C VAL A 200 -2.24 30.31 -12.01
N PHE A 201 -1.52 29.77 -11.03
CA PHE A 201 -1.75 29.98 -9.61
C PHE A 201 -1.20 31.34 -9.21
N ASP A 202 -2.09 32.32 -9.03
CA ASP A 202 -1.73 33.64 -8.52
C ASP A 202 -1.88 33.64 -6.99
N ALA A 203 -0.74 33.56 -6.30
CA ALA A 203 -0.65 33.56 -4.84
C ALA A 203 -1.15 34.88 -4.20
N ALA A 204 -1.48 35.90 -5.00
CA ALA A 204 -1.90 37.21 -4.53
C ALA A 204 -3.43 37.43 -4.50
N ASP A 205 -4.27 36.46 -4.90
CA ASP A 205 -5.73 36.67 -4.97
C ASP A 205 -6.40 36.64 -3.57
N PRO A 206 -6.94 37.77 -3.06
CA PRO A 206 -7.58 37.87 -1.75
C PRO A 206 -8.90 37.08 -1.65
N ARG A 207 -9.44 36.56 -2.75
CA ARG A 207 -10.64 35.70 -2.75
C ARG A 207 -10.37 34.28 -2.25
N TYR A 208 -9.11 33.89 -2.05
CA TYR A 208 -8.75 32.60 -1.45
C TYR A 208 -8.66 32.64 0.08
N ALA A 209 -8.24 33.76 0.66
CA ALA A 209 -8.22 33.95 2.12
C ALA A 209 -9.62 33.82 2.75
N ASN A 210 -10.67 34.11 1.96
CA ASN A 210 -12.06 34.06 2.40
C ASN A 210 -12.80 32.75 2.04
N ARG A 211 -12.11 31.76 1.46
CA ARG A 211 -12.71 30.47 1.03
C ARG A 211 -12.43 29.31 2.00
N LEU A 212 -12.12 29.61 3.26
CA LEU A 212 -11.97 28.64 4.35
C LEU A 212 -13.23 28.62 5.24
N ILE A 213 -14.40 28.42 4.61
CA ILE A 213 -15.70 28.39 5.30
C ILE A 213 -16.33 27.00 5.16
N ALA A 214 -15.60 25.95 5.55
CA ALA A 214 -16.09 24.65 6.00
C ALA A 214 -14.90 23.70 6.23
N SER A 215 -15.04 22.72 7.13
CA SER A 215 -14.07 21.64 7.29
C SER A 215 -13.85 20.82 6.02
N GLU A 216 -14.86 20.79 5.13
CA GLU A 216 -14.86 20.06 3.86
C GLU A 216 -13.90 20.70 2.83
N ASP A 217 -13.81 22.03 2.82
CA ASP A 217 -12.87 22.79 1.97
C ASP A 217 -11.42 22.63 2.46
N ALA A 218 -11.20 22.59 3.77
CA ALA A 218 -9.88 22.36 4.36
C ALA A 218 -9.39 20.92 4.10
N GLU A 219 -10.27 19.92 4.23
CA GLU A 219 -9.96 18.53 3.90
C GLU A 219 -9.63 18.34 2.42
N HIS A 220 -10.37 19.02 1.52
CA HIS A 220 -10.08 19.03 0.09
C HIS A 220 -8.73 19.69 -0.22
N ALA A 221 -8.44 20.85 0.38
CA ALA A 221 -7.18 21.54 0.18
C ALA A 221 -5.97 20.71 0.67
N ILE A 222 -6.10 20.04 1.82
CA ILE A 222 -5.07 19.13 2.34
C ILE A 222 -4.87 17.95 1.38
N HIS A 223 -5.95 17.33 0.89
CA HIS A 223 -5.85 16.22 -0.07
C HIS A 223 -5.17 16.64 -1.38
N GLU A 224 -5.49 17.81 -1.92
CA GLU A 224 -4.87 18.33 -3.14
C GLU A 224 -3.36 18.57 -2.95
N LEU A 225 -2.95 19.17 -1.83
CA LEU A 225 -1.52 19.38 -1.51
C LEU A 225 -0.77 18.05 -1.35
N LEU A 226 -1.37 17.07 -0.68
CA LEU A 226 -0.78 15.73 -0.53
C LEU A 226 -0.66 15.00 -1.88
N ASN A 227 -1.65 15.14 -2.75
CA ASN A 227 -1.62 14.56 -4.08
C ASN A 227 -0.47 15.14 -4.93
N ARG A 228 -0.27 16.47 -4.87
CA ARG A 228 0.87 17.14 -5.53
C ARG A 228 2.22 16.61 -5.03
N ILE A 229 2.39 16.48 -3.72
CA ILE A 229 3.60 15.89 -3.12
C ILE A 229 3.79 14.47 -3.64
N SER A 230 2.73 13.65 -3.65
CA SER A 230 2.80 12.26 -4.13
C SER A 230 3.23 12.16 -5.59
N ILE A 231 2.70 13.03 -6.46
CA ILE A 231 3.08 13.09 -7.87
C ILE A 231 4.54 13.50 -8.01
N SER A 232 4.98 14.58 -7.36
CA SER A 232 6.39 15.03 -7.42
C SER A 232 7.36 13.99 -6.87
N VAL A 233 7.01 13.28 -5.78
CA VAL A 233 7.83 12.18 -5.24
C VAL A 233 7.93 11.01 -6.24
N THR A 234 6.82 10.66 -6.91
CA THR A 234 6.81 9.60 -7.93
C THR A 234 7.66 9.99 -9.14
N LEU A 235 7.56 11.23 -9.60
CA LEU A 235 8.39 11.76 -10.69
C LEU A 235 9.88 11.79 -10.33
N LEU A 236 10.21 12.19 -9.08
CA LEU A 236 11.58 12.18 -8.59
C LEU A 236 12.14 10.75 -8.55
N HIS A 237 11.33 9.78 -8.14
CA HIS A 237 11.70 8.37 -8.10
C HIS A 237 11.98 7.80 -9.50
N ASP A 238 11.08 8.03 -10.46
CA ASP A 238 11.22 7.54 -11.84
C ASP A 238 12.43 8.17 -12.57
N ARG A 239 12.65 9.47 -12.36
CA ARG A 239 13.82 10.19 -12.91
C ARG A 239 15.13 9.74 -12.27
N SER A 240 15.12 9.46 -10.96
CA SER A 240 16.27 8.90 -10.27
C SER A 240 16.60 7.49 -10.77
N GLY A 241 15.58 6.65 -10.99
CA GLY A 241 15.74 5.29 -11.52
C GLY A 241 16.23 5.24 -12.97
N SER A 242 15.89 6.24 -13.78
CA SER A 242 16.32 6.36 -15.18
C SER A 242 17.66 7.09 -15.37
N SER A 243 18.28 7.56 -14.28
CA SER A 243 19.51 8.34 -14.32
C SER A 243 20.71 7.55 -14.88
N ARG A 244 21.58 8.24 -15.62
CA ARG A 244 22.76 7.65 -16.28
C ARG A 244 24.05 7.70 -15.44
N VAL A 245 23.95 7.85 -14.12
CA VAL A 245 25.11 7.86 -13.21
C VAL A 245 25.95 6.59 -13.33
N SER A 246 25.34 5.43 -13.55
CA SER A 246 26.05 4.16 -13.80
C SER A 246 26.89 4.19 -15.10
N SER A 247 26.43 4.93 -16.11
CA SER A 247 27.18 5.14 -17.36
C SER A 247 28.40 6.05 -17.12
N LEU A 248 28.30 7.05 -16.22
CA LEU A 248 29.44 7.85 -15.79
C LEU A 248 30.49 6.99 -15.08
N ALA A 249 30.05 6.14 -14.15
CA ALA A 249 30.93 5.21 -13.43
C ALA A 249 31.66 4.28 -14.40
N SER A 250 30.94 3.73 -15.38
CA SER A 250 31.52 2.87 -16.42
C SER A 250 32.54 3.60 -17.30
N LEU A 251 32.26 4.84 -17.69
CA LEU A 251 33.19 5.71 -18.42
C LEU A 251 34.47 5.97 -17.61
N SER A 252 34.32 6.34 -16.33
CA SER A 252 35.43 6.58 -15.41
C SER A 252 36.30 5.33 -15.23
N GLN A 253 35.68 4.17 -15.10
CA GLN A 253 36.39 2.90 -14.95
C GLN A 253 37.14 2.50 -16.22
N ASN A 254 36.57 2.75 -17.40
CA ASN A 254 37.26 2.51 -18.68
C ASN A 254 38.51 3.38 -18.84
N VAL A 255 38.46 4.65 -18.41
CA VAL A 255 39.64 5.53 -18.39
C VAL A 255 40.68 5.02 -17.40
N THR A 256 40.24 4.63 -16.20
CA THR A 256 41.12 4.14 -15.13
C THR A 256 41.84 2.85 -15.55
N ASN A 257 41.13 1.92 -16.19
CA ASN A 257 41.69 0.65 -16.66
C ASN A 257 42.68 0.82 -17.83
N ARG A 258 42.62 1.95 -18.55
CA ARG A 258 43.49 2.25 -19.70
C ARG A 258 44.54 3.33 -19.39
N LYS A 259 44.85 3.56 -18.11
CA LYS A 259 45.75 4.64 -17.67
C LYS A 259 47.09 4.65 -18.41
N ASP A 260 47.68 3.47 -18.67
CA ASP A 260 49.01 3.33 -19.28
C ASP A 260 49.00 3.50 -20.82
N ASP A 261 47.84 3.39 -21.46
CA ASP A 261 47.65 3.44 -22.93
C ASP A 261 46.58 4.50 -23.34
N LEU A 262 46.31 5.46 -22.46
CA LEU A 262 45.17 6.37 -22.63
C LEU A 262 45.32 7.31 -23.84
N ALA A 263 46.54 7.81 -24.08
CA ALA A 263 46.82 8.70 -25.19
C ALA A 263 46.61 8.01 -26.55
N ASP A 264 47.07 6.77 -26.67
CA ASP A 264 46.91 5.96 -27.87
C ASP A 264 45.46 5.51 -28.06
N TYR A 265 44.75 5.18 -26.98
CA TYR A 265 43.31 4.91 -27.03
C TYR A 265 42.50 6.10 -27.54
N LEU A 266 42.72 7.31 -27.01
CA LEU A 266 41.96 8.51 -27.41
C LEU A 266 42.26 8.99 -28.84
N THR A 267 43.44 8.69 -29.38
CA THR A 267 43.90 9.21 -30.68
C THR A 267 43.85 8.18 -31.81
N LYS A 268 44.06 6.89 -31.52
CA LYS A 268 44.16 5.82 -32.53
C LYS A 268 42.95 4.89 -32.54
N ASP A 269 42.40 4.52 -31.39
CA ASP A 269 41.23 3.62 -31.29
C ASP A 269 39.94 4.35 -31.75
N SER A 270 39.13 3.69 -32.59
CA SER A 270 37.87 4.23 -33.08
C SER A 270 36.88 4.53 -31.95
N ARG A 271 36.89 3.76 -30.86
CA ARG A 271 36.03 3.97 -29.68
C ARG A 271 36.51 5.13 -28.81
N GLY A 272 37.83 5.29 -28.66
CA GLY A 272 38.41 6.36 -27.86
C GLY A 272 38.20 7.75 -28.46
N LYS A 273 38.16 7.86 -29.80
CA LYS A 273 37.85 9.12 -30.49
C LYS A 273 36.46 9.69 -30.17
N HIS A 274 35.48 8.84 -29.89
CA HIS A 274 34.11 9.26 -29.54
C HIS A 274 33.94 9.63 -28.05
N PHE A 275 34.94 9.30 -27.21
CA PHE A 275 34.87 9.48 -25.76
C PHE A 275 34.57 10.94 -25.34
N PRO A 276 35.22 11.98 -25.89
CA PRO A 276 34.94 13.37 -25.48
C PRO A 276 33.49 13.80 -25.80
N SER A 277 32.94 13.38 -26.94
CA SER A 277 31.54 13.70 -27.31
C SER A 277 30.56 12.99 -26.39
N MET A 278 30.77 11.71 -26.12
CA MET A 278 29.93 10.92 -25.22
C MET A 278 29.96 11.45 -23.78
N LEU A 279 31.13 11.89 -23.31
CA LEU A 279 31.30 12.52 -21.99
C LEU A 279 30.54 13.85 -21.93
N ASN A 280 30.63 14.68 -22.97
CA ASN A 280 29.88 15.93 -23.06
C ASN A 280 28.36 15.71 -23.08
N ASP A 281 27.88 14.71 -23.83
CA ASP A 281 26.45 14.36 -23.87
C ASP A 281 25.95 13.88 -22.51
N LEU A 282 26.74 13.06 -21.84
CA LEU A 282 26.41 12.53 -20.53
C LEU A 282 26.45 13.62 -19.45
N ALA A 283 27.43 14.52 -19.48
CA ALA A 283 27.49 15.67 -18.59
C ALA A 283 26.27 16.58 -18.76
N ARG A 284 25.85 16.86 -20.01
CA ARG A 284 24.63 17.64 -20.29
C ARG A 284 23.37 16.96 -19.76
N LYS A 285 23.22 15.65 -19.96
CA LYS A 285 22.08 14.88 -19.46
C LYS A 285 22.02 14.88 -17.93
N LEU A 286 23.12 14.57 -17.26
CA LEU A 286 23.18 14.57 -15.79
C LEU A 286 22.93 15.96 -15.21
N THR A 287 23.42 17.02 -15.86
CA THR A 287 23.14 18.41 -15.43
C THR A 287 21.65 18.74 -15.54
N ASN A 288 20.99 18.30 -16.62
CA ASN A 288 19.56 18.49 -16.78
C ASN A 288 18.75 17.68 -15.76
N GLU A 289 19.13 16.43 -15.52
CA GLU A 289 18.53 15.57 -14.48
C GLU A 289 18.64 16.24 -13.10
N HIS A 290 19.83 16.72 -12.74
CA HIS A 290 20.05 17.42 -11.47
C HIS A 290 19.19 18.67 -11.34
N ARG A 291 19.13 19.49 -12.39
CA ARG A 291 18.30 20.71 -12.41
C ARG A 291 16.81 20.40 -12.29
N ASP A 292 16.34 19.31 -12.88
CA ASP A 292 14.94 18.89 -12.77
C ASP A 292 14.63 18.33 -11.38
N HIS A 293 15.51 17.51 -10.79
CA HIS A 293 15.36 17.03 -9.41
C HIS A 293 15.29 18.18 -8.42
N GLN A 294 16.14 19.20 -8.59
CA GLN A 294 16.14 20.38 -7.73
C GLN A 294 14.81 21.13 -7.79
N ARG A 295 14.22 21.29 -8.99
CA ARG A 295 12.90 21.93 -9.15
C ARG A 295 11.78 21.15 -8.47
N GLU A 296 11.77 19.83 -8.58
CA GLU A 296 10.74 19.00 -7.91
C GLU A 296 10.88 19.06 -6.39
N LEU A 297 12.11 19.07 -5.87
CA LEU A 297 12.36 19.21 -4.43
C LEU A 297 11.90 20.58 -3.90
N GLU A 298 12.17 21.66 -4.65
CA GLU A 298 11.69 23.00 -4.32
C GLU A 298 10.15 23.06 -4.32
N ALA A 299 9.49 22.45 -5.31
CA ALA A 299 8.03 22.36 -5.37
C ALA A 299 7.44 21.59 -4.18
N ILE A 300 8.05 20.46 -3.80
CA ILE A 300 7.65 19.70 -2.61
C ILE A 300 7.81 20.56 -1.35
N GLN A 301 8.94 21.24 -1.19
CA GLN A 301 9.20 22.09 -0.03
C GLN A 301 8.17 23.21 0.10
N GLN A 302 7.84 23.89 -0.99
CA GLN A 302 6.79 24.93 -1.01
C GLN A 302 5.42 24.35 -0.65
N THR A 303 5.08 23.17 -1.18
CA THR A 303 3.80 22.51 -0.91
C THR A 303 3.68 22.10 0.57
N ILE A 304 4.77 21.63 1.18
CA ILE A 304 4.82 21.30 2.61
C ILE A 304 4.63 22.56 3.48
N GLU A 305 5.25 23.68 3.11
CA GLU A 305 5.10 24.94 3.87
C GLU A 305 3.65 25.46 3.81
N GLN A 306 3.01 25.36 2.64
CA GLN A 306 1.59 25.66 2.48
C GLN A 306 0.71 24.76 3.36
N LEU A 307 0.99 23.46 3.36
CA LEU A 307 0.27 22.49 4.18
C LEU A 307 0.41 22.80 5.67
N LYS A 308 1.63 23.12 6.13
CA LYS A 308 1.91 23.50 7.52
C LYS A 308 1.11 24.74 7.93
N THR A 309 1.14 25.78 7.10
CA THR A 309 0.39 27.02 7.34
C THR A 309 -1.11 26.75 7.46
N LEU A 310 -1.65 25.90 6.59
CA LEU A 310 -3.07 25.51 6.59
C LEU A 310 -3.42 24.75 7.89
N VAL A 311 -2.59 23.78 8.29
CA VAL A 311 -2.77 23.03 9.53
C VAL A 311 -2.72 23.95 10.75
N GLU A 312 -1.72 24.82 10.86
CA GLU A 312 -1.61 25.78 11.99
C GLU A 312 -2.84 26.70 12.07
N GLN A 313 -3.29 27.27 10.95
CA GLN A 313 -4.51 28.07 10.91
C GLN A 313 -5.77 27.30 11.29
N SER A 314 -5.84 26.01 10.95
CA SER A 314 -6.97 25.14 11.29
C SER A 314 -6.98 24.75 12.78
N VAL A 315 -5.81 24.55 13.39
CA VAL A 315 -5.65 24.19 14.80
C VAL A 315 -5.97 25.39 15.71
N VAL A 316 -5.39 26.56 15.42
CA VAL A 316 -5.62 27.79 16.19
C VAL A 316 -7.11 28.17 16.21
N ARG A 317 -7.81 28.08 15.07
CA ARG A 317 -9.26 28.36 15.02
C ARG A 317 -10.12 27.35 15.76
N ARG A 318 -9.66 26.10 15.92
CA ARG A 318 -10.38 25.08 16.70
C ARG A 318 -10.34 25.40 18.19
N GLU A 319 -9.25 25.97 18.68
CA GLU A 319 -9.15 26.42 20.08
C GLU A 319 -10.12 27.59 20.35
N GLU A 320 -10.18 28.58 19.45
CA GLU A 320 -11.11 29.72 19.55
C GLU A 320 -12.59 29.28 19.55
N ALA A 321 -12.95 28.31 18.69
CA ALA A 321 -14.31 27.79 18.60
C ALA A 321 -14.73 26.91 19.80
N VAL A 322 -13.77 26.35 20.55
CA VAL A 322 -14.04 25.55 21.76
C VAL A 322 -14.14 26.44 23.02
N THR A 323 -13.57 27.65 22.98
CA THR A 323 -13.61 28.63 24.08
C THR A 323 -14.82 29.57 24.10
N CYS A 324 -15.72 29.49 23.11
CA CYS A 324 -16.97 30.25 23.03
C CYS A 324 -18.18 29.37 23.39
#